data_AF-K8DYN1-F1
#
_entry.id   AF-K8DYN1-F1
#
_cell.length_a   1.000
_cell.length_b   1.000
_cell.length_c   1.000
_cell.angle_alpha   90.00
_cell.angle_beta   90.00
_cell.angle_gamma   90.00
#
_symmetry.space_group_name_H-M   'P 1'
#
loop_
_entity.id
_entity.type
_entity.pdbx_description
1 polymer ?
#
loop_
_entity_poly.entity_id
_entity_poly.type
_entity_poly.pdbx_seq_one_letter_code
_entity_poly.pdbx_strand_id
1 'polypeptide(L)' 'MQRQYNLVVNKKKVYRLCKELDILEPQRRVRLKHPRRIAMNREITGSNQLWEIDVKYGYIAGENRFFYLMCIIRCL' A
#
# COMPACT_ATOMS: atom_id res chain seq x y z
N MET A 1 -20.95 -24.84 5.48
CA MET A 1 -22.30 -24.37 5.06
C MET A 1 -22.54 -24.49 3.55
N GLN A 2 -22.18 -23.51 2.69
CA GLN A 2 -22.51 -23.60 1.24
C GLN A 2 -21.95 -24.83 0.53
N ARG A 3 -20.69 -25.21 0.81
CA ARG A 3 -20.04 -26.41 0.25
C ARG A 3 -20.56 -27.74 0.81
N GLN A 4 -21.26 -27.73 1.95
CA GLN A 4 -21.75 -28.95 2.61
C GLN A 4 -23.23 -29.23 2.31
N TYR A 5 -24.03 -28.19 2.07
CA TYR A 5 -25.49 -28.31 1.95
C TYR A 5 -26.05 -27.78 0.62
N ASN A 6 -25.22 -27.43 -0.37
CA ASN A 6 -25.63 -26.90 -1.68
C ASN A 6 -26.69 -25.78 -1.61
N LEU A 7 -26.63 -24.92 -0.59
CA LEU A 7 -27.60 -23.86 -0.37
C LEU A 7 -27.41 -22.72 -1.40
N VAL A 8 -28.37 -22.58 -2.32
CA VAL A 8 -28.46 -21.45 -3.26
C VAL A 8 -29.12 -20.25 -2.57
N VAL A 9 -28.35 -19.54 -1.73
CA VAL A 9 -28.82 -18.34 -1.03
C VAL A 9 -27.93 -17.14 -1.35
N ASN A 10 -28.55 -15.99 -1.61
CA ASN A 10 -27.84 -14.74 -1.88
C ASN A 10 -27.01 -14.30 -0.66
N LYS A 11 -25.73 -13.94 -0.89
CA LYS A 11 -24.81 -13.43 0.13
C LYS A 11 -25.38 -12.29 0.99
N LYS A 12 -26.22 -11.42 0.41
CA LYS A 12 -26.88 -10.32 1.16
C LYS A 12 -27.89 -10.84 2.18
N LYS A 13 -28.63 -11.91 1.85
CA LYS A 13 -29.64 -12.51 2.74
C LYS A 13 -28.96 -13.22 3.91
N VAL A 14 -27.87 -13.95 3.62
CA VAL A 14 -27.03 -14.59 4.65
C VAL A 14 -26.49 -13.54 5.64
N TYR A 15 -25.93 -12.44 5.14
CA TYR A 15 -25.44 -11.36 6.00
C TYR A 15 -26.52 -10.78 6.93
N ARG A 16 -27.74 -10.54 6.42
CA ARG A 16 -28.86 -10.02 7.24
C ARG A 16 -29.26 -10.99 8.34
N LEU A 17 -29.37 -12.29 8.01
CA LEU A 17 -29.66 -13.33 9.00
C LEU A 17 -28.58 -13.42 10.07
N CYS A 18 -27.31 -13.41 9.70
CA CYS A 18 -26.21 -13.42 10.66
C CYS A 18 -26.20 -12.16 11.55
N LYS A 19 -26.64 -11.01 11.02
CA LYS A 19 -26.79 -9.77 11.77
C LYS A 19 -27.93 -9.85 12.80
N GLU A 20 -29.08 -10.41 12.42
CA GLU A 20 -30.22 -10.60 13.32
C GLU A 20 -29.92 -11.60 14.44
N LEU A 21 -29.11 -12.62 14.14
CA LEU A 21 -28.66 -13.64 15.10
C LEU A 21 -27.45 -13.21 15.95
N ASP A 22 -26.91 -12.02 15.74
CA ASP A 22 -25.70 -11.49 16.42
C ASP A 22 -24.47 -12.40 16.34
N ILE A 23 -24.30 -13.12 15.23
CA ILE A 23 -23.17 -14.03 14.97
C ILE A 23 -22.13 -13.45 14.00
N LEU A 24 -22.20 -12.14 13.71
CA LEU A 24 -21.25 -11.50 12.80
C LEU A 24 -19.89 -11.35 13.47
N GLU A 25 -18.84 -11.73 12.73
CA GLU A 25 -17.47 -11.43 13.16
C GLU A 25 -17.21 -9.92 13.18
N PRO A 26 -16.33 -9.44 14.09
CA PRO A 26 -15.96 -8.04 14.17
C PRO A 26 -15.35 -7.55 12.86
N GLN A 27 -15.67 -6.32 12.48
CA GLN A 27 -15.12 -5.70 11.28
C GLN A 27 -13.59 -5.69 11.31
N ARG A 28 -12.97 -6.15 10.22
CA ARG A 28 -11.51 -6.17 10.05
C ARG A 28 -10.93 -4.78 10.33
N ARG A 29 -10.05 -4.68 11.34
CA ARG A 29 -9.30 -3.45 11.62
C ARG A 29 -8.22 -3.23 10.57
N VAL A 30 -8.27 -2.09 9.88
CA VAL A 30 -7.21 -1.67 8.95
C VAL A 30 -6.03 -1.17 9.77
N ARG A 31 -4.89 -1.88 9.70
CA ARG A 31 -3.64 -1.42 10.31
C ARG A 31 -2.93 -0.47 9.34
N LEU A 32 -2.88 0.82 9.67
CA LEU A 32 -2.07 1.79 8.95
C LEU A 32 -0.58 1.45 9.16
N LYS A 33 0.14 1.13 8.08
CA LYS A 33 1.51 0.59 8.14
C LYS A 33 2.56 1.57 8.67
N HIS A 34 2.42 2.88 8.43
CA HIS A 34 3.45 3.88 8.77
C HIS A 34 2.86 5.30 8.67
N PRO A 35 3.21 6.24 9.57
CA PRO A 35 2.83 7.64 9.43
C PRO A 35 3.52 8.25 8.19
N ARG A 36 2.73 8.66 7.19
CA ARG A 36 3.22 9.45 6.05
C ARG A 36 3.62 10.84 6.55
N ARG A 37 4.88 11.03 6.94
CA ARG A 37 5.44 12.37 7.13
C ARG A 37 5.67 12.98 5.75
N ILE A 38 4.91 14.01 5.42
CA ILE A 38 5.16 14.83 4.22
C ILE A 38 6.51 15.52 4.42
N ALA A 39 7.34 15.56 3.38
CA ALA A 39 8.60 16.29 3.43
C ALA A 39 8.33 17.77 3.78
N MET A 40 9.07 18.31 4.74
CA MET A 40 8.93 19.71 5.14
C MET A 40 9.47 20.60 4.02
N ASN A 41 8.66 21.54 3.54
CA ASN A 41 9.13 22.57 2.60
C ASN A 41 10.22 23.39 3.29
N ARG A 42 11.38 23.49 2.65
CA ARG A 42 12.54 24.27 3.11
C ARG A 42 12.87 25.31 2.05
N GLU A 43 13.07 26.55 2.46
CA GLU A 43 13.55 27.60 1.57
C GLU A 43 15.03 27.38 1.29
N ILE A 44 15.40 27.40 0.02
CA ILE A 44 16.76 27.19 -0.46
C ILE A 44 17.28 28.56 -0.85
N THR A 45 18.24 29.05 -0.07
CA THR A 45 18.82 30.40 -0.20
C THR A 45 20.13 30.40 -0.98
N GLY A 46 20.69 29.21 -1.28
CA GLY A 46 21.84 29.08 -2.15
C GLY A 46 22.23 27.64 -2.48
N SER A 47 23.17 27.53 -3.41
CA SER A 47 23.73 26.27 -3.89
C SER A 47 24.26 25.40 -2.74
N ASN A 48 24.12 24.07 -2.88
CA ASN A 48 24.60 23.04 -1.95
C ASN A 48 23.85 22.92 -0.62
N GLN A 49 22.76 23.67 -0.40
CA GLN A 49 21.91 23.50 0.78
C GLN A 49 20.98 22.29 0.68
N LEU A 50 20.69 21.84 -0.55
CA LEU A 50 19.91 20.65 -0.85
C LEU A 50 20.61 19.69 -1.77
N TRP A 51 20.52 18.42 -1.39
CA TRP A 51 20.81 17.30 -2.27
C TRP A 51 19.59 16.38 -2.25
N GLU A 52 18.98 16.21 -3.41
CA GLU A 52 17.89 15.27 -3.62
C GLU A 52 18.46 14.02 -4.26
N ILE A 53 18.11 12.87 -3.70
CA ILE A 53 18.60 11.58 -4.18
C ILE A 53 17.38 10.70 -4.45
N ASP A 54 17.33 10.14 -5.65
CA ASP A 54 16.32 9.17 -6.05
C ASP A 54 17.01 7.86 -6.46
N VAL A 55 16.48 6.74 -5.98
CA VAL A 55 16.99 5.40 -6.32
C VAL A 55 15.94 4.67 -7.13
N LYS A 56 16.27 4.37 -8.38
CA LYS A 56 15.42 3.58 -9.27
C LYS A 56 15.94 2.15 -9.33
N TYR A 57 15.02 1.19 -9.27
CA TYR A 57 15.32 -0.22 -9.48
C TYR A 57 14.82 -0.63 -10.87
N GLY A 58 15.62 -1.40 -11.59
CA GLY A 58 15.28 -1.91 -12.90
C GLY A 58 15.70 -3.37 -13.05
N TYR A 59 15.04 -4.06 -13.98
CA TYR A 59 15.35 -5.43 -14.35
C TYR A 59 15.65 -5.51 -15.84
N ILE A 60 16.75 -6.16 -16.19
CA ILE A 60 17.15 -6.33 -17.59
C ILE A 60 16.71 -7.73 -18.03
N ALA A 61 15.61 -7.76 -18.80
CA ALA A 61 15.15 -8.98 -19.43
C ALA A 61 16.15 -9.41 -20.51
N GLY A 62 16.69 -10.62 -20.39
CA GLY A 62 17.75 -11.16 -21.24
C GLY A 62 19.04 -11.47 -20.47
N GLU A 63 19.42 -10.63 -19.52
CA GLU A 63 20.58 -10.89 -18.64
C GLU A 63 20.20 -11.52 -17.30
N ASN A 64 18.90 -11.55 -16.96
CA ASN A 64 18.39 -12.00 -15.66
C ASN A 64 19.07 -11.30 -14.45
N ARG A 65 19.31 -9.99 -14.59
CA ARG A 65 20.01 -9.16 -13.59
C ARG A 65 19.17 -7.97 -13.16
N PHE A 66 19.29 -7.64 -11.89
CA PHE A 66 18.75 -6.41 -11.31
C PHE A 66 19.83 -5.33 -11.31
N PHE A 67 19.42 -4.08 -11.55
CA PHE A 67 20.28 -2.93 -11.36
C PHE A 67 19.60 -1.85 -10.54
N TYR A 68 20.42 -1.03 -9.90
CA TYR A 68 20.01 0.14 -9.14
C TYR A 68 20.68 1.36 -9.74
N LEU A 69 19.88 2.37 -10.05
CA LEU A 69 20.36 3.67 -10.49
C LEU A 69 20.14 4.67 -9.37
N MET A 70 21.22 5.28 -8.88
CA MET A 70 21.16 6.39 -7.94
C MET A 70 21.35 7.70 -8.69
N CYS A 71 20.32 8.54 -8.70
CA CYS A 71 20.38 9.88 -9.28
C CYS A 71 20.53 10.89 -8.14
N ILE A 72 21.49 11.81 -8.28
CA ILE A 72 21.73 12.88 -7.31
C ILE A 72 21.53 14.22 -8.03
N ILE A 73 20.60 15.03 -7.53
CA ILE A 73 20.29 16.36 -8.05
C ILE A 73 20.62 17.38 -6.96
N ARG A 74 21.42 18.39 -7.32
CA ARG A 74 21.70 19.54 -6.47
C ARG A 74 20.62 20.59 -6.72
N CYS A 75 19.98 21.06 -5.66
CA CYS A 75 19.10 22.22 -5.77
C CYS A 75 19.91 23.51 -5.58
N LEU A 76 19.61 24.53 -6.37
CA LEU A 76 20.38 25.76 -6.52
C LEU A 76 19.70 26.92 -5.79
#